data_AF-A0AAP9YG21-F1
#
_entry.id   AF-A0AAP9YG21-F1
#
_cell.length_a   1.000
_cell.length_b   1.000
_cell.length_c   1.000
_cell.angle_alpha   90.00
_cell.angle_beta   90.00
_cell.angle_gamma   90.00
#
_symmetry.space_group_name_H-M   'P 1'
#
loop_
_entity.id
_entity.type
_entity.pdbx_description
1 polymer ?
#
loop_
_entity_poly.entity_id
_entity_poly.type
_entity_poly.pdbx_seq_one_letter_code
_entity_poly.pdbx_strand_id
1 'polypeptide(L)'
;MLHNAINWLRRLVGAEPLKPNPNTTSLTTPSVLEKEEITAVTEEHIGTVVPYDENLLERAHTQWQFGDWKSLAAIERTTLEHHPDRARLALLAAAGQLQTGASGEARKLIQLAQKWGCSRRLIGQILIAGVHNNLGRAAASGGQEAYALKHFKSSVAIGSPSGDTRLLTQARVAEQISQLKSPKSTSNRISPAK
;
A
#
# COMPACT_ATOMS: atom_id res chain seq x y z
N MET A 1 -12.89 3.42 16.40
CA MET A 1 -11.66 2.84 15.83
C MET A 1 -11.08 3.63 14.63
N LEU A 2 -11.45 4.91 14.44
CA LEU A 2 -10.88 5.78 13.38
C LEU A 2 -9.63 6.58 13.80
N HIS A 3 -9.28 6.58 15.08
CA HIS A 3 -8.17 7.42 15.60
C HIS A 3 -6.77 6.87 15.28
N ASN A 4 -6.63 5.60 14.90
CA ASN A 4 -5.32 4.99 14.67
C ASN A 4 -4.76 5.27 13.25
N ALA A 5 -5.61 5.45 12.24
CA ALA A 5 -5.17 5.80 10.89
C ALA A 5 -4.67 7.26 10.79
N ILE A 6 -5.32 8.18 11.52
CA ILE A 6 -4.94 9.60 11.57
C ILE A 6 -3.61 9.81 12.31
N ASN A 7 -3.33 9.01 13.34
CA ASN A 7 -2.06 9.07 14.06
C ASN A 7 -0.87 8.52 13.26
N TRP A 8 -1.13 7.65 12.28
CA TRP A 8 -0.12 7.19 11.32
C TRP A 8 0.24 8.29 10.30
N LEU A 9 -0.74 9.08 9.85
CA LEU A 9 -0.53 10.22 8.93
C LEU A 9 0.35 11.33 9.53
N ARG A 10 0.21 11.63 10.83
CA ARG A 10 0.95 12.72 11.49
C ARG A 10 2.42 12.44 11.81
N ARG A 11 2.85 11.17 11.87
CA ARG A 11 4.19 10.81 12.36
C ARG A 11 5.24 10.60 11.27
N LEU A 12 4.85 10.64 10.00
CA LEU A 12 5.77 10.51 8.84
C LEU A 12 6.17 11.85 8.22
N VAL A 13 5.43 12.92 8.51
CA VAL A 13 5.75 14.30 8.14
C VAL A 13 6.22 14.97 9.43
N GLY A 14 7.52 15.25 9.58
CA GLY A 14 8.08 15.89 10.78
C GLY A 14 7.66 17.35 10.95
N ALA A 15 6.36 17.61 11.10
CA ALA A 15 5.81 18.93 11.36
C ALA A 15 5.77 19.18 12.87
N GLU A 16 6.56 20.15 13.34
CA GLU A 16 6.41 20.71 14.68
C GLU A 16 5.04 21.37 14.83
N PRO A 17 4.45 21.39 16.05
CA PRO A 17 3.20 22.09 16.28
C PRO A 17 3.39 23.60 16.09
N LEU A 18 2.64 24.19 15.15
CA LEU A 18 2.48 25.64 15.05
C LEU A 18 1.91 26.15 16.38
N LYS A 19 2.71 26.95 17.10
CA LYS A 19 2.26 27.67 18.29
C LYS A 19 1.19 28.69 17.89
N PRO A 20 0.04 28.76 18.57
CA PRO A 20 -0.94 29.80 18.32
C PRO A 20 -0.36 31.16 18.71
N ASN A 21 -0.34 32.09 17.77
CA ASN A 21 0.14 33.47 17.95
C ASN A 21 -0.92 34.27 18.74
N PRO A 22 -0.61 34.77 19.95
CA PRO A 22 -1.53 35.59 20.72
C PRO A 22 -1.33 37.05 20.31
N ASN A 23 -2.04 37.51 19.29
CA ASN A 23 -2.27 38.94 19.08
C ASN A 23 -3.68 39.16 18.55
N THR A 24 -4.63 39.03 19.46
CA THR A 24 -5.96 39.63 19.38
C THR A 24 -5.87 40.97 20.09
N THR A 25 -5.94 42.09 19.36
CA THR A 25 -6.53 43.42 19.69
C THR A 25 -6.28 44.26 18.40
N SER A 26 -7.18 45.03 17.80
CA SER A 26 -8.21 45.93 18.34
C SER A 26 -9.19 46.33 17.24
N LEU A 27 -10.42 46.58 17.66
CA LEU A 27 -11.46 47.33 16.96
C LEU A 27 -10.98 48.74 16.57
N THR A 28 -11.23 49.18 15.33
CA THR A 28 -11.59 50.58 15.04
C THR A 28 -12.35 50.67 13.72
N THR A 29 -13.59 51.18 13.78
CA THR A 29 -14.42 51.63 12.65
C THR A 29 -14.12 53.12 12.40
N PRO A 30 -14.08 53.59 11.15
CA PRO A 30 -15.19 54.39 10.63
C PRO A 30 -15.55 53.95 9.19
N SER A 31 -16.81 53.64 8.87
CA SER A 31 -17.80 54.61 8.35
C SER A 31 -17.27 55.46 7.19
N VAL A 32 -17.47 55.01 5.95
CA VAL A 32 -17.95 55.79 4.79
C VAL A 32 -18.60 54.81 3.79
N LEU A 33 -19.79 55.17 3.32
CA LEU A 33 -20.57 54.55 2.24
C LEU A 33 -19.79 54.55 0.91
N GLU A 34 -19.65 53.40 0.26
CA GLU A 34 -19.46 53.36 -1.21
C GLU A 34 -19.83 51.98 -1.80
N LYS A 35 -20.93 52.02 -2.56
CA LYS A 35 -21.34 51.18 -3.70
C LYS A 35 -21.00 49.69 -3.69
N GLU A 36 -22.05 48.89 -3.57
CA GLU A 36 -22.12 47.50 -4.00
C GLU A 36 -21.69 47.35 -5.47
N GLU A 37 -20.51 46.78 -5.68
CA GLU A 37 -20.15 46.13 -6.93
C GLU A 37 -20.02 44.64 -6.62
N ILE A 38 -21.14 43.92 -6.77
CA ILE A 38 -21.20 42.46 -6.70
C ILE A 38 -20.42 41.93 -7.90
N THR A 39 -19.10 41.82 -7.73
CA THR A 39 -18.25 41.09 -8.64
C THR A 39 -18.60 39.62 -8.49
N ALA A 40 -19.32 39.10 -9.49
CA ALA A 40 -19.59 37.68 -9.65
C ALA A 40 -18.28 36.91 -9.55
N VAL A 41 -18.05 36.28 -8.41
CA VAL A 41 -17.00 35.28 -8.25
C VAL A 41 -17.40 34.15 -9.17
N THR A 42 -16.64 33.99 -10.24
CA THR A 42 -16.77 32.92 -11.22
C THR A 42 -16.46 31.60 -10.52
N GLU A 43 -17.49 30.97 -9.96
CA GLU A 43 -17.46 29.60 -9.45
C GLU A 43 -17.42 28.58 -10.60
N GLU A 44 -16.36 28.53 -11.44
CA GLU A 44 -16.20 27.39 -12.34
C GLU A 44 -14.74 26.94 -12.46
N HIS A 45 -14.28 26.26 -11.41
CA HIS A 45 -13.41 25.11 -11.57
C HIS A 45 -13.93 23.97 -10.68
N ILE A 46 -15.13 23.48 -11.01
CA ILE A 46 -15.58 22.17 -10.54
C ILE A 46 -14.69 21.15 -11.25
N GLY A 47 -13.50 20.92 -10.70
CA GLY A 47 -12.64 19.84 -11.15
C GLY A 47 -13.44 18.56 -11.18
N THR A 48 -13.47 17.89 -12.34
CA THR A 48 -14.19 16.63 -12.53
C THR A 48 -13.79 15.66 -11.43
N VAL A 49 -14.66 15.45 -10.45
CA VAL A 49 -14.42 14.49 -9.37
C VAL A 49 -14.54 13.11 -9.99
N VAL A 50 -13.40 12.54 -10.39
CA VAL A 50 -13.36 11.15 -10.86
C VAL A 50 -13.62 10.26 -9.65
N PRO A 51 -14.70 9.45 -9.65
CA PRO A 51 -15.00 8.58 -8.53
C PRO A 51 -13.89 7.53 -8.37
N TYR A 52 -13.43 7.34 -7.14
CA TYR A 52 -12.50 6.28 -6.76
C TYR A 52 -13.03 5.54 -5.52
N ASP A 53 -12.55 4.31 -5.29
CA ASP A 53 -12.88 3.54 -4.10
C ASP A 53 -11.99 3.96 -2.93
N GLU A 54 -12.55 4.71 -1.98
CA GLU A 54 -11.84 5.22 -0.80
C GLU A 54 -11.23 4.10 0.08
N ASN A 55 -11.79 2.89 0.03
CA ASN A 55 -11.35 1.76 0.85
C ASN A 55 -10.32 0.86 0.15
N LEU A 56 -9.95 1.19 -1.09
CA LEU A 56 -9.08 0.34 -1.90
C LEU A 56 -7.71 0.13 -1.26
N LEU A 57 -7.12 1.18 -0.67
CA LEU A 57 -5.82 1.06 0.00
C LEU A 57 -5.86 0.13 1.21
N GLU A 58 -6.84 0.31 2.09
CA GLU A 58 -6.99 -0.50 3.31
C GLU A 58 -7.23 -1.98 2.96
N ARG A 59 -8.05 -2.24 1.93
CA ARG A 59 -8.26 -3.58 1.38
C ARG A 59 -6.98 -4.17 0.80
N ALA A 60 -6.27 -3.43 -0.05
CA ALA A 60 -5.02 -3.89 -0.64
C ALA A 60 -3.95 -4.16 0.44
N HIS A 61 -3.89 -3.34 1.47
CA HIS A 61 -2.98 -3.55 2.59
C HIS A 61 -3.32 -4.83 3.36
N THR A 62 -4.60 -5.05 3.65
CA THR A 62 -5.07 -6.31 4.26
C THR A 62 -4.73 -7.51 3.38
N GLN A 63 -5.05 -7.46 2.08
CA GLN A 63 -4.70 -8.53 1.13
C GLN A 63 -3.20 -8.82 1.14
N TRP A 64 -2.37 -7.76 1.18
CA TRP A 64 -0.92 -7.90 1.29
C TRP A 64 -0.52 -8.60 2.57
N GLN A 65 -1.10 -8.22 3.73
CA GLN A 65 -0.81 -8.78 5.06
C GLN A 65 -1.17 -10.26 5.20
N PHE A 66 -2.28 -10.68 4.59
CA PHE A 66 -2.77 -12.06 4.63
C PHE A 66 -2.17 -12.93 3.51
N GLY A 67 -1.65 -12.33 2.45
CA GLY A 67 -1.04 -13.04 1.32
C GLY A 67 -2.02 -13.42 0.22
N ASP A 68 -3.10 -12.65 0.07
CA ASP A 68 -4.00 -12.73 -1.08
C ASP A 68 -3.39 -12.03 -2.30
N TRP A 69 -2.42 -12.72 -2.91
CA TRP A 69 -1.62 -12.21 -4.01
C TRP A 69 -2.42 -12.03 -5.29
N LYS A 70 -3.43 -12.86 -5.51
CA LYS A 70 -4.26 -12.82 -6.72
C LYS A 70 -5.11 -11.56 -6.74
N SER A 71 -5.74 -11.22 -5.62
CA SER A 71 -6.52 -9.98 -5.53
C SER A 71 -5.64 -8.75 -5.72
N LEU A 72 -4.42 -8.74 -5.18
CA LEU A 72 -3.47 -7.66 -5.42
C LEU A 72 -3.02 -7.56 -6.89
N ALA A 73 -2.72 -8.69 -7.51
CA ALA A 73 -2.33 -8.73 -8.92
C ALA A 73 -3.47 -8.30 -9.86
N ALA A 74 -4.72 -8.44 -9.44
CA ALA A 74 -5.91 -8.06 -10.19
C ALA A 74 -6.23 -6.55 -10.13
N ILE A 75 -5.49 -5.75 -9.34
CA ILE A 75 -5.70 -4.31 -9.31
C ILE A 75 -5.28 -3.69 -10.64
N GLU A 76 -6.25 -3.19 -11.39
CA GLU A 76 -6.04 -2.59 -12.70
C GLU A 76 -5.40 -1.20 -12.60
N ARG A 77 -4.57 -0.87 -13.59
CA ARG A 77 -3.88 0.42 -13.66
C ARG A 77 -4.85 1.60 -13.72
N THR A 78 -5.92 1.48 -14.50
CA THR A 78 -6.98 2.49 -14.67
C THR A 78 -7.60 2.91 -13.33
N THR A 79 -7.81 1.94 -12.43
CA THR A 79 -8.30 2.16 -11.07
C THR A 79 -7.33 2.98 -10.22
N LEU A 80 -6.04 2.97 -10.54
CA LEU A 80 -5.01 3.67 -9.76
C LEU A 80 -4.83 5.12 -10.17
N GLU A 81 -5.01 5.48 -11.43
CA GLU A 81 -4.50 6.74 -11.99
C GLU A 81 -5.02 8.00 -11.27
N HIS A 82 -6.26 7.94 -10.78
CA HIS A 82 -6.95 9.03 -10.10
C HIS A 82 -7.02 8.88 -8.57
N HIS A 83 -6.51 7.78 -8.02
CA HIS A 83 -6.58 7.53 -6.58
C HIS A 83 -5.53 8.36 -5.82
N PRO A 84 -5.86 8.98 -4.66
CA PRO A 84 -4.90 9.77 -3.89
C PRO A 84 -3.65 8.95 -3.46
N ASP A 85 -3.85 7.72 -2.99
CA ASP A 85 -2.76 6.78 -2.64
C ASP A 85 -2.21 5.91 -3.79
N ARG A 86 -2.38 6.32 -5.05
CA ARG A 86 -1.96 5.56 -6.24
C ARG A 86 -0.54 5.00 -6.20
N ALA A 87 0.40 5.73 -5.59
CA ALA A 87 1.78 5.30 -5.46
C ALA A 87 1.94 4.04 -4.60
N ARG A 88 1.20 3.96 -3.49
CA ARG A 88 1.21 2.81 -2.59
C ARG A 88 0.45 1.64 -3.18
N LEU A 89 -0.71 1.91 -3.78
CA LEU A 89 -1.50 0.90 -4.47
C LEU A 89 -0.72 0.23 -5.61
N ALA A 90 -0.01 1.01 -6.43
CA ALA A 90 0.85 0.48 -7.48
C ALA A 90 1.95 -0.43 -6.91
N LEU A 91 2.53 -0.08 -5.76
CA LEU A 91 3.53 -0.92 -5.10
C LEU A 91 2.93 -2.23 -4.56
N LEU A 92 1.74 -2.19 -3.98
CA LEU A 92 1.05 -3.40 -3.50
C LEU A 92 0.60 -4.30 -4.65
N ALA A 93 0.11 -3.72 -5.75
CA ALA A 93 -0.19 -4.43 -6.98
C ALA A 93 1.08 -5.09 -7.56
N ALA A 94 2.22 -4.38 -7.56
CA ALA A 94 3.49 -4.94 -7.97
C ALA A 94 3.93 -6.12 -7.09
N ALA A 95 3.71 -6.05 -5.77
CA ALA A 95 3.97 -7.16 -4.87
C ALA A 95 3.11 -8.37 -5.23
N GLY A 96 1.82 -8.18 -5.55
CA GLY A 96 0.96 -9.23 -6.08
C GLY A 96 1.53 -9.88 -7.34
N GLN A 97 1.90 -9.06 -8.34
CA GLN A 97 2.52 -9.53 -9.59
C GLN A 97 3.82 -10.31 -9.36
N LEU A 98 4.68 -9.88 -8.42
CA LEU A 98 5.91 -10.62 -8.08
C LEU A 98 5.62 -11.99 -7.46
N GLN A 99 4.62 -12.07 -6.57
CA GLN A 99 4.29 -13.30 -5.86
C GLN A 99 3.56 -14.32 -6.75
N THR A 100 2.91 -13.86 -7.81
CA THR A 100 2.26 -14.70 -8.83
C THR A 100 3.16 -15.00 -10.04
N GLY A 101 4.38 -14.45 -10.10
CA GLY A 101 5.39 -14.77 -11.12
C GLY A 101 5.44 -13.81 -12.32
N ALA A 102 4.58 -12.79 -12.37
CA ALA A 102 4.52 -11.80 -13.43
C ALA A 102 5.53 -10.65 -13.23
N SER A 103 6.82 -10.98 -13.22
CA SER A 103 7.90 -10.03 -12.93
C SER A 103 8.01 -8.85 -13.91
N GLY A 104 7.56 -9.02 -15.16
CA GLY A 104 7.53 -7.94 -16.16
C GLY A 104 6.58 -6.81 -15.78
N GLU A 105 5.33 -7.15 -15.45
CA GLU A 105 4.31 -6.17 -15.02
C GLU A 105 4.67 -5.55 -13.67
N ALA A 106 5.24 -6.34 -12.75
CA ALA A 106 5.73 -5.81 -11.49
C ALA A 106 6.75 -4.67 -11.66
N ARG A 107 7.70 -4.80 -12.59
CA ARG A 107 8.70 -3.73 -12.84
C ARG A 107 8.04 -2.45 -13.31
N LYS A 108 7.04 -2.53 -14.20
CA LYS A 108 6.28 -1.36 -14.68
C LYS A 108 5.55 -0.68 -13.52
N LEU A 109 4.89 -1.47 -12.67
CA LEU A 109 4.18 -0.95 -11.50
C LEU A 109 5.12 -0.34 -10.45
N ILE A 110 6.30 -0.91 -10.21
CA ILE A 110 7.32 -0.33 -9.32
C ILE A 110 7.79 1.03 -9.86
N GLN A 111 8.03 1.12 -11.17
CA GLN A 111 8.40 2.39 -11.80
C GLN A 111 7.28 3.43 -11.68
N LEU A 112 6.02 3.04 -11.84
CA LEU A 112 4.87 3.92 -11.62
C LEU A 112 4.77 4.37 -10.16
N ALA A 113 4.88 3.44 -9.21
CA ALA A 113 4.89 3.75 -7.78
C ALA A 113 5.97 4.79 -7.44
N GLN A 114 7.18 4.61 -7.97
CA GLN A 114 8.27 5.56 -7.79
C GLN A 114 7.97 6.92 -8.42
N LYS A 115 7.49 6.95 -9.68
CA LYS A 115 7.11 8.20 -10.36
C LYS A 115 5.99 8.95 -9.64
N TRP A 116 5.07 8.24 -9.02
CA TRP A 116 3.97 8.80 -8.24
C TRP A 116 4.35 9.17 -6.80
N GLY A 117 5.61 9.05 -6.41
CA GLY A 117 6.12 9.56 -5.13
C GLY A 117 6.29 8.49 -4.03
N CYS A 118 6.21 7.20 -4.34
CA CYS A 118 6.55 6.16 -3.37
C CYS A 118 8.04 6.22 -3.02
N SER A 119 8.36 6.23 -1.73
CA SER A 119 9.75 6.35 -1.28
C SER A 119 10.56 5.10 -1.60
N ARG A 120 11.84 5.26 -1.95
CA ARG A 120 12.76 4.13 -2.19
C ARG A 120 12.84 3.20 -0.99
N ARG A 121 12.73 3.75 0.22
CA ARG A 121 12.68 2.97 1.47
C ARG A 121 11.47 2.03 1.49
N LEU A 122 10.27 2.53 1.21
CA LEU A 122 9.06 1.72 1.22
C LEU A 122 9.08 0.66 0.12
N ILE A 123 9.54 1.03 -1.08
CA ILE A 123 9.76 0.07 -2.18
C ILE A 123 10.71 -1.04 -1.72
N GLY A 124 11.87 -0.68 -1.17
CA GLY A 124 12.84 -1.64 -0.64
C GLY A 124 12.25 -2.57 0.43
N GLN A 125 11.49 -2.02 1.39
CA GLN A 125 10.82 -2.82 2.42
C GLN A 125 9.87 -3.87 1.82
N ILE A 126 9.00 -3.47 0.89
CA ILE A 126 8.06 -4.41 0.25
C ILE A 126 8.79 -5.49 -0.56
N LEU A 127 9.86 -5.12 -1.27
CA LEU A 127 10.66 -6.09 -2.03
C LEU A 127 11.40 -7.09 -1.12
N ILE A 128 12.04 -6.61 -0.05
CA ILE A 128 12.73 -7.46 0.92
C ILE A 128 11.73 -8.38 1.64
N ALA A 129 10.57 -7.87 2.03
CA ALA A 129 9.49 -8.68 2.58
C ALA A 129 9.07 -9.78 1.59
N GLY A 130 8.94 -9.43 0.29
CA GLY A 130 8.66 -10.39 -0.76
C GLY A 130 9.69 -11.52 -0.90
N VAL A 131 10.99 -11.20 -0.75
CA VAL A 131 12.07 -12.20 -0.73
C VAL A 131 11.91 -13.16 0.45
N HIS A 132 11.66 -12.63 1.65
CA HIS A 132 11.37 -13.45 2.82
C HIS A 132 10.14 -14.32 2.64
N ASN A 133 9.08 -13.83 1.98
CA ASN A 133 7.92 -14.66 1.66
C ASN A 133 8.30 -15.86 0.77
N ASN A 134 9.10 -15.64 -0.27
CA ASN A 134 9.56 -16.70 -1.17
C ASN A 134 10.45 -17.72 -0.47
N LEU A 135 11.37 -17.27 0.39
CA LEU A 135 12.19 -18.16 1.22
C LEU A 135 11.33 -18.99 2.18
N GLY A 136 10.29 -18.38 2.77
CA GLY A 136 9.33 -19.08 3.62
C GLY A 136 8.58 -20.17 2.88
N ARG A 137 8.11 -19.88 1.66
CA ARG A 137 7.45 -20.85 0.78
C ARG A 137 8.40 -21.99 0.39
N ALA A 138 9.64 -21.68 0.01
CA ALA A 138 10.64 -22.69 -0.33
C ALA A 138 10.96 -23.61 0.84
N ALA A 139 11.17 -23.05 2.05
CA ALA A 139 11.38 -23.83 3.26
C ALA A 139 10.16 -24.71 3.60
N ALA A 140 8.94 -24.19 3.46
CA ALA A 140 7.72 -24.96 3.68
C ALA A 140 7.59 -26.13 2.70
N SER A 141 7.88 -25.91 1.41
CA SER A 141 7.91 -26.98 0.39
C SER A 141 8.98 -28.03 0.69
N GLY A 142 10.08 -27.66 1.36
CA GLY A 142 11.14 -28.57 1.80
C GLY A 142 10.91 -29.20 3.17
N GLY A 143 9.74 -29.04 3.80
CA GLY A 143 9.44 -29.58 5.13
C GLY A 143 10.17 -28.90 6.29
N GLN A 144 10.82 -27.76 6.05
CA GLN A 144 11.63 -27.04 7.04
C GLN A 144 10.76 -26.01 7.80
N GLU A 145 9.82 -26.49 8.60
CA GLU A 145 8.77 -25.67 9.23
C GLU A 145 9.33 -24.50 10.07
N ALA A 146 10.36 -24.74 10.87
CA ALA A 146 10.98 -23.70 11.70
C ALA A 146 11.58 -22.55 10.86
N TYR A 147 12.24 -22.89 9.75
CA TYR A 147 12.78 -21.91 8.82
C TYR A 147 11.68 -21.17 8.06
N ALA A 148 10.63 -21.89 7.65
CA ALA A 148 9.46 -21.29 7.00
C ALA A 148 8.84 -20.21 7.92
N LEU A 149 8.56 -20.56 9.17
CA LEU A 149 8.00 -19.64 10.16
C LEU A 149 8.89 -18.41 10.37
N LYS A 150 10.21 -18.60 10.51
CA LYS A 150 11.18 -17.51 10.65
C LYS A 150 11.11 -16.54 9.46
N HIS A 151 11.08 -17.06 8.24
CA HIS A 151 11.02 -16.25 7.03
C HIS A 151 9.67 -15.52 6.90
N PHE A 152 8.54 -16.18 7.16
CA PHE A 152 7.22 -15.54 7.13
C PHE A 152 7.10 -14.43 8.19
N LYS A 153 7.60 -14.66 9.40
CA LYS A 153 7.65 -13.64 10.45
C LYS A 153 8.45 -12.41 10.01
N SER A 154 9.60 -12.63 9.38
CA SER A 154 10.45 -11.55 8.86
C SER A 154 9.75 -10.76 7.74
N SER A 155 9.06 -11.45 6.83
CA SER A 155 8.25 -10.81 5.78
C SER A 155 7.20 -9.86 6.35
N VAL A 156 6.40 -10.34 7.31
CA VAL A 156 5.37 -9.54 7.98
C VAL A 156 5.97 -8.35 8.73
N ALA A 157 7.03 -8.58 9.51
CA ALA A 157 7.66 -7.53 10.31
C ALA A 157 8.26 -6.41 9.44
N ILE A 158 8.83 -6.75 8.29
CA ILE A 158 9.47 -5.77 7.39
C ILE A 158 8.43 -4.95 6.62
N GLY A 159 7.39 -5.59 6.08
CA GLY A 159 6.40 -4.89 5.24
C GLY A 159 5.20 -4.32 6.01
N SER A 160 4.96 -4.76 7.25
CA SER A 160 3.89 -4.25 8.12
C SER A 160 4.38 -4.08 9.58
N PRO A 161 5.35 -3.19 9.85
CA PRO A 161 6.02 -3.07 11.15
C PRO A 161 5.10 -2.67 12.31
N SER A 162 3.96 -2.02 12.03
CA SER A 162 3.01 -1.57 13.06
C SER A 162 1.91 -2.58 13.39
N GLY A 163 1.85 -3.71 12.69
CA GLY A 163 0.80 -4.73 12.89
C GLY A 163 1.13 -5.72 14.01
N ASP A 164 0.12 -6.46 14.49
CA ASP A 164 0.36 -7.63 15.35
C ASP A 164 1.09 -8.70 14.53
N THR A 165 2.41 -8.67 14.60
CA THR A 165 3.28 -9.55 13.83
C THR A 165 2.99 -11.02 14.12
N ARG A 166 2.56 -11.37 15.34
CA ARG A 166 2.27 -12.75 15.70
C ARG A 166 1.02 -13.25 14.98
N LEU A 167 -0.09 -12.51 15.08
CA LEU A 167 -1.35 -12.87 14.43
C LEU A 167 -1.22 -12.88 12.90
N LEU A 168 -0.58 -11.84 12.35
CA LEU A 168 -0.36 -11.74 10.92
C LEU A 168 0.56 -12.85 10.38
N THR A 169 1.58 -13.26 11.14
CA THR A 169 2.43 -14.40 10.75
C THR A 169 1.63 -15.68 10.70
N GLN A 170 0.78 -15.95 11.70
CA GLN A 170 -0.05 -17.15 11.72
C GLN A 170 -0.98 -17.22 10.50
N ALA A 171 -1.69 -16.12 10.23
CA ALA A 171 -2.55 -16.02 9.07
C ALA A 171 -1.77 -16.19 7.75
N ARG A 172 -0.60 -15.54 7.63
CA ARG A 172 0.28 -15.68 6.47
C ARG A 172 0.68 -17.12 6.24
N VAL A 173 1.19 -17.79 7.26
CA VAL A 173 1.67 -19.18 7.19
C VAL A 173 0.55 -20.09 6.69
N ALA A 174 -0.65 -19.97 7.29
CA ALA A 174 -1.81 -20.77 6.91
C ALA A 174 -2.17 -20.58 5.42
N GLU A 175 -2.26 -19.33 4.97
CA GLU A 175 -2.58 -19.00 3.59
C GLU A 175 -1.51 -19.50 2.60
N GLN A 176 -0.23 -19.25 2.87
CA GLN A 176 0.84 -19.66 1.96
C GLN A 176 0.97 -21.19 1.86
N ILE A 177 0.77 -21.92 2.96
CA ILE A 177 0.76 -23.39 2.95
C ILE A 177 -0.45 -23.91 2.15
N SER A 178 -1.63 -23.30 2.33
CA SER A 178 -2.84 -23.65 1.56
C SER A 178 -2.63 -23.47 0.05
N GLN A 179 -2.02 -22.35 -0.36
CA GLN A 179 -1.69 -22.07 -1.75
C GLN A 179 -0.68 -23.08 -2.34
N LEU A 180 0.29 -23.57 -1.55
CA LEU A 180 1.25 -24.58 -1.99
C LEU A 180 0.62 -25.97 -2.18
N LYS A 181 -0.40 -26.32 -1.38
CA LYS A 181 -1.11 -27.60 -1.47
C LYS A 181 -2.14 -27.66 -2.60
N SER A 182 -2.54 -26.50 -3.12
CA SER A 182 -3.48 -26.42 -4.22
C SER A 182 -2.84 -27.00 -5.51
N PRO A 183 -3.47 -27.97 -6.21
CA PRO A 183 -2.87 -28.72 -7.32
C PRO A 183 -2.62 -27.91 -8.62
N LYS A 184 -2.56 -26.57 -8.56
CA LYS A 184 -2.46 -25.69 -9.74
C LYS A 184 -1.03 -25.31 -10.13
N SER A 185 0.00 -26.01 -9.64
CA SER A 185 1.41 -25.72 -9.98
C SER A 185 2.23 -26.98 -10.26
N THR A 186 1.77 -27.81 -11.19
CA THR A 186 2.65 -28.72 -11.93
C THR A 186 2.53 -28.40 -13.41
N SER A 187 3.20 -27.34 -13.85
CA SER A 187 3.55 -27.18 -15.26
C SER A 187 5.07 -27.04 -15.36
N ASN A 188 5.64 -27.91 -16.20
CA ASN A 188 7.03 -27.98 -16.61
C ASN A 188 8.05 -28.61 -15.62
N ARG A 189 7.91 -29.92 -15.37
CA ARG A 189 9.12 -30.77 -15.28
C ARG A 189 9.46 -31.22 -16.69
N ILE A 190 10.59 -30.72 -17.17
CA ILE A 190 11.29 -31.13 -18.38
C ILE A 190 11.44 -32.65 -18.35
N SER A 191 10.87 -33.35 -19.33
CA SER A 191 11.16 -34.76 -19.59
C SER A 191 12.63 -34.90 -19.95
N PRO A 192 13.39 -35.84 -19.35
CA PRO A 192 14.72 -36.17 -19.85
C PRO A 192 14.56 -36.84 -21.22
N ALA A 193 15.22 -36.28 -22.24
CA ALA A 193 15.37 -36.93 -23.53
C ALA A 193 16.10 -38.26 -23.33
N LYS A 194 15.52 -39.34 -23.87
CA LYS A 194 16.23 -40.60 -24.13
C LYS A 194 16.91 -40.51 -25.48
#